data_AF-A0AAE3M5B3-F1
#
_entry.id   AF-A0AAE3M5B3-F1
#
_cell.length_a   1.000
_cell.length_b   1.000
_cell.length_c   1.000
_cell.angle_alpha   90.00
_cell.angle_beta   90.00
_cell.angle_gamma   90.00
#
_symmetry.space_group_name_H-M   'P 1'
#
loop_
_entity.id
_entity.type
_entity.pdbx_description
1 polymer ?
#
loop_
_entity_poly.entity_id
_entity_poly.type
_entity_poly.pdbx_seq_one_letter_code
_entity_poly.pdbx_strand_id
1 'polypeptide(L)'
;MINFKQIVIMLLLLIPATSLICQVRDIKEDIKNDKSSTSSSKSYSSTYSSNRSSSCYEDESFGDWIAGEIFYGIVKGVGFVTYQAQSNVLENRDRYPNIISFEAGLDWGTTFSENTLNPSVRLNWGIFASDFRYSELMDNTGRLRSWDWQVLVVRVPIKNLKINYGIGFTSILDPVESYFESSTGFDLNLINSKLNFNGNYRWTKRKSDERYRQEVKVTGDFTVINNGTFHVSPMIGCTYQEYFGKHHYLFLNAGFKIRLGKN
;
A
#
# COMPACT_ATOMS: atom_id res chain seq x y z
N MET A 1 22.10 -15.40 -19.41
CA MET A 1 20.74 -15.88 -19.03
C MET A 1 20.77 -16.19 -17.54
N ILE A 2 20.03 -15.43 -16.72
CA ILE A 2 19.89 -15.73 -15.29
C ILE A 2 18.94 -16.92 -15.19
N ASN A 3 19.41 -18.03 -14.59
CA ASN A 3 18.62 -19.25 -14.48
C ASN A 3 17.60 -19.09 -13.34
N PHE A 4 16.40 -19.69 -13.45
CA PHE A 4 15.32 -19.59 -12.45
C PHE A 4 15.81 -19.93 -11.03
N LYS A 5 16.70 -20.92 -10.92
CA LYS A 5 17.38 -21.29 -9.67
C LYS A 5 18.18 -20.14 -9.04
N GLN A 6 18.84 -19.31 -9.85
CA GLN A 6 19.64 -18.18 -9.37
C GLN A 6 18.75 -17.03 -8.86
N ILE A 7 17.57 -16.83 -9.43
CA ILE A 7 16.58 -15.84 -8.95
C ILE A 7 16.03 -16.27 -7.59
N VAL A 8 15.66 -17.55 -7.44
CA VAL A 8 15.17 -18.08 -6.16
C VAL A 8 16.24 -17.99 -5.07
N ILE A 9 17.50 -18.28 -5.41
CA ILE A 9 18.64 -18.15 -4.48
C ILE A 9 18.91 -16.68 -4.12
N MET A 10 18.85 -15.74 -5.07
CA MET A 10 18.97 -14.31 -4.74
C MET A 10 17.81 -13.80 -3.89
N LEU A 11 16.57 -14.27 -4.12
CA LEU A 11 15.42 -13.92 -3.29
C LEU A 11 15.57 -14.44 -1.85
N LEU A 12 16.13 -15.64 -1.69
CA LEU A 12 16.42 -16.26 -0.39
C LEU A 12 17.61 -15.59 0.33
N LEU A 13 18.59 -15.03 -0.40
CA LEU A 13 19.77 -14.36 0.16
C LEU A 13 19.51 -12.90 0.59
N LEU A 14 18.38 -12.32 0.19
CA LEU A 14 17.94 -10.98 0.64
C LEU A 14 17.17 -11.01 1.96
N ILE A 15 17.16 -12.14 2.66
CA ILE A 15 16.56 -12.33 3.98
C ILE A 15 17.60 -11.90 5.04
N PRO A 16 17.54 -10.70 5.63
CA PRO A 16 18.32 -10.41 6.82
C PRO A 16 17.85 -11.35 7.95
N ALA A 17 18.79 -12.12 8.48
CA ALA A 17 18.61 -13.04 9.60
C ALA A 17 18.53 -12.28 10.94
N THR A 18 17.57 -11.37 11.07
CA THR A 18 17.28 -10.68 12.33
C THR A 18 15.93 -11.14 12.86
N SER A 19 15.84 -12.41 13.27
CA SER A 19 14.73 -12.88 14.10
C SER A 19 15.02 -12.49 15.54
N LEU A 20 14.79 -11.22 15.88
CA LEU A 20 14.54 -10.85 17.26
C LEU A 20 13.16 -11.40 17.62
N ILE A 21 13.06 -12.06 18.77
CA ILE A 21 11.79 -12.60 19.28
C ILE A 21 10.86 -11.39 19.49
N CYS A 22 9.94 -11.19 18.56
CA CYS A 22 9.10 -10.01 18.52
C CYS A 22 7.65 -10.39 18.89
N GLN A 23 7.09 -9.78 19.93
CA GLN A 23 5.80 -10.15 20.47
C GLN A 23 4.70 -9.16 20.03
N VAL A 24 3.60 -9.68 19.49
CA VAL A 24 2.38 -8.91 19.14
C VAL A 24 1.85 -8.11 20.32
N ARG A 25 1.96 -8.65 21.54
CA ARG A 25 1.58 -7.95 22.77
C ARG A 25 2.31 -6.61 22.91
N ASP A 26 3.60 -6.57 22.62
CA ASP A 26 4.43 -5.38 22.76
C ASP A 26 4.01 -4.32 21.74
N ILE A 27 3.72 -4.73 20.50
CA ILE A 27 3.15 -3.84 19.46
C ILE A 27 1.83 -3.23 19.93
N LYS A 28 0.94 -4.03 20.53
CA LYS A 28 -0.33 -3.53 21.06
C LYS A 28 -0.14 -2.54 22.20
N GLU A 29 0.84 -2.78 23.07
CA GLU A 29 1.18 -1.87 24.15
C GLU A 29 1.69 -0.54 23.62
N ASP A 30 2.56 -0.57 22.61
CA ASP A 30 3.04 0.63 21.92
C ASP A 30 1.90 1.43 21.30
N ILE A 31 0.94 0.77 20.64
CA ILE A 31 -0.23 1.46 20.07
C ILE A 31 -1.10 2.09 21.18
N LYS A 32 -1.24 1.43 22.35
CA LYS A 32 -1.98 2.01 23.48
C LYS A 32 -1.27 3.24 24.05
N ASN A 33 0.05 3.20 24.16
CA ASN A 33 0.87 4.32 24.60
C ASN A 33 0.82 5.48 23.58
N ASP A 34 0.76 5.16 22.29
CA ASP A 34 0.54 6.14 21.23
C ASP A 34 -0.79 6.89 21.40
N LYS A 35 -1.86 6.13 21.64
CA LYS A 35 -3.21 6.65 21.84
C LYS A 35 -3.32 7.55 23.08
N SER A 36 -2.64 7.19 24.18
CA SER A 36 -2.67 7.99 25.42
C SER A 36 -1.86 9.30 25.31
N SER A 37 -0.75 9.30 24.57
CA SER A 37 0.01 10.53 24.28
C SER A 37 -0.78 11.51 23.38
N THR A 38 -1.59 10.98 22.46
CA THR A 38 -2.44 11.80 21.57
C THR A 38 -3.67 12.36 22.30
N SER A 39 -4.24 11.63 23.27
CA SER A 39 -5.42 12.06 24.03
C SER A 39 -5.11 13.08 25.12
N SER A 40 -3.92 13.02 25.73
CA SER A 40 -3.46 13.97 26.76
C SER A 40 -3.12 15.37 26.21
N SER A 41 -2.97 15.51 24.89
CA SER A 41 -2.69 16.80 24.22
C SER A 41 -3.95 17.62 23.89
N LYS A 42 -5.15 17.20 24.33
CA LYS A 42 -6.43 17.90 24.11
C LYS A 42 -6.93 18.66 25.35
N SER A 43 -6.10 19.54 25.92
CA SER A 43 -6.59 20.58 26.81
C SER A 43 -7.06 21.77 25.97
N TYR A 44 -8.29 21.69 25.46
CA TYR A 44 -8.98 22.86 24.90
C TYR A 44 -9.34 23.80 26.05
N SER A 45 -8.45 24.75 26.34
CA SER A 45 -8.78 25.96 27.09
C SER A 45 -9.72 26.82 26.23
N SER A 46 -11.03 26.61 26.38
CA SER A 46 -12.04 27.47 25.76
C SER A 46 -12.17 28.78 26.55
N THR A 47 -11.25 29.71 26.34
CA THR A 47 -11.46 31.11 26.73
C THR A 47 -12.13 31.82 25.57
N TYR A 48 -13.47 31.77 25.57
CA TYR A 48 -14.29 32.68 24.77
C TYR A 48 -14.15 34.09 25.36
N SER A 49 -13.25 34.90 24.81
CA SER A 49 -13.28 36.35 24.97
C SER A 49 -13.56 36.99 23.62
N SER A 50 -14.82 37.32 23.40
CA SER A 50 -15.27 38.12 22.28
C SER A 50 -14.72 39.54 22.40
N ASN A 51 -13.74 39.90 21.58
CA ASN A 51 -13.44 41.29 21.27
C ASN A 51 -13.42 41.46 19.75
N ARG A 52 -14.53 41.98 19.23
CA ARG A 52 -14.64 42.61 17.92
C ARG A 52 -13.95 43.98 17.99
N SER A 53 -12.88 44.15 17.24
CA SER A 53 -12.34 45.44 16.78
C SER A 53 -11.46 45.15 15.57
N SER A 54 -11.96 45.42 14.36
CA SER A 54 -11.72 46.64 13.57
C SER A 54 -10.62 46.41 12.54
N SER A 55 -11.07 46.37 11.28
CA SER A 55 -10.33 46.65 10.05
C SER A 55 -8.80 46.80 10.14
N CYS A 56 -8.10 45.83 9.60
CA CYS A 56 -6.93 46.10 8.76
C CYS A 56 -7.15 45.32 7.47
N TYR A 57 -7.36 46.06 6.38
CA TYR A 57 -7.19 45.53 5.04
C TYR A 57 -5.70 45.20 4.91
N GLU A 58 -5.34 43.93 5.08
CA GLU A 58 -4.06 43.44 4.59
C GLU A 58 -4.22 43.23 3.08
N ASP A 59 -3.47 44.01 2.32
CA ASP A 59 -3.25 43.83 0.88
C ASP A 59 -2.99 42.34 0.61
N GLU A 60 -3.93 41.66 -0.06
CA GLU A 60 -3.73 40.33 -0.65
C GLU A 60 -2.70 40.47 -1.79
N SER A 61 -1.45 40.45 -1.33
CA SER A 61 -0.22 40.68 -2.08
C SER A 61 -0.11 39.67 -3.21
N PHE A 62 -0.01 40.20 -4.43
CA PHE A 62 0.38 39.60 -5.73
C PHE A 62 1.00 38.17 -5.73
N GLY A 63 1.79 37.81 -4.70
CA GLY A 63 2.30 36.45 -4.48
C GLY A 63 1.23 35.37 -4.30
N ASP A 64 0.11 35.64 -3.61
CA ASP A 64 -0.96 34.64 -3.42
C ASP A 64 -1.72 34.36 -4.71
N TRP A 65 -1.90 35.39 -5.54
CA TRP A 65 -2.47 35.26 -6.88
C TRP A 65 -1.55 34.47 -7.82
N ILE A 66 -0.24 34.74 -7.82
CA ILE A 66 0.75 33.98 -8.60
C ILE A 66 0.81 32.53 -8.14
N ALA A 67 0.85 32.28 -6.84
CA ALA A 67 0.87 30.94 -6.28
C ALA A 67 -0.40 30.17 -6.66
N GLY A 68 -1.57 30.83 -6.59
CA GLY A 68 -2.85 30.31 -7.06
C GLY A 68 -2.80 29.90 -8.53
N GLU A 69 -2.21 30.72 -9.38
CA GLU A 69 -2.20 30.49 -10.83
C GLU A 69 -1.17 29.44 -11.27
N ILE A 70 -0.03 29.36 -10.60
CA ILE A 70 0.92 28.25 -10.75
C ILE A 70 0.27 26.95 -10.29
N PHE A 71 -0.40 26.95 -9.13
CA PHE A 71 -1.09 25.77 -8.61
C PHE A 71 -2.20 25.32 -9.58
N TYR A 72 -3.02 26.25 -10.06
CA TYR A 72 -4.06 25.97 -11.04
C TYR A 72 -3.49 25.45 -12.36
N GLY A 73 -2.38 26.01 -12.84
CA GLY A 73 -1.64 25.53 -14.01
C GLY A 73 -1.13 24.09 -13.83
N ILE A 74 -0.55 23.77 -12.67
CA ILE A 74 -0.11 22.41 -12.32
C ILE A 74 -1.30 21.45 -12.26
N VAL A 75 -2.39 21.81 -11.58
CA VAL A 75 -3.59 20.98 -11.48
C VAL A 75 -4.19 20.71 -12.86
N LYS A 76 -4.25 21.73 -13.72
CA LYS A 76 -4.69 21.56 -15.12
C LYS A 76 -3.75 20.66 -15.91
N GLY A 77 -2.44 20.86 -15.80
CA GLY A 77 -1.44 20.05 -16.49
C GLY A 77 -1.51 18.59 -16.08
N VAL A 78 -1.55 18.33 -14.77
CA VAL A 78 -1.74 16.99 -14.21
C VAL A 78 -3.07 16.39 -14.67
N GLY A 79 -4.16 17.17 -14.64
CA GLY A 79 -5.48 16.72 -15.10
C GLY A 79 -5.49 16.32 -16.57
N PHE A 80 -4.91 17.13 -17.45
CA PHE A 80 -4.80 16.84 -18.88
C PHE A 80 -3.95 15.61 -19.16
N VAL A 81 -2.77 15.50 -18.53
CA VAL A 81 -1.88 14.33 -18.67
C VAL A 81 -2.57 13.08 -18.15
N THR A 82 -3.28 13.17 -17.03
CA THR A 82 -4.05 12.05 -16.44
C THR A 82 -5.17 11.61 -17.37
N TYR A 83 -5.93 12.55 -17.95
CA TYR A 83 -6.98 12.26 -18.91
C TYR A 83 -6.42 11.56 -20.17
N GLN A 84 -5.36 12.11 -20.74
CA GLN A 84 -4.70 11.52 -21.91
C GLN A 84 -4.11 10.14 -21.61
N ALA A 85 -3.46 9.98 -20.47
CA ALA A 85 -2.93 8.69 -20.03
C ALA A 85 -4.06 7.67 -19.83
N GLN A 86 -5.17 8.07 -19.23
CA GLN A 86 -6.34 7.22 -19.04
C GLN A 86 -6.95 6.81 -20.39
N SER A 87 -7.18 7.76 -21.31
CA SER A 87 -7.73 7.47 -22.64
C SER A 87 -6.81 6.54 -23.41
N ASN A 88 -5.52 6.84 -23.47
CA ASN A 88 -4.53 6.03 -24.19
C ASN A 88 -4.41 4.60 -23.63
N VAL A 89 -4.48 4.44 -22.31
CA VAL A 89 -4.46 3.11 -21.67
C VAL A 89 -5.75 2.36 -22.00
N LEU A 90 -6.92 2.99 -21.91
CA LEU A 90 -8.20 2.37 -22.24
C LEU A 90 -8.35 2.03 -23.72
N GLU A 91 -7.82 2.86 -24.63
CA GLU A 91 -7.81 2.62 -26.07
C GLU A 91 -6.88 1.44 -26.44
N ASN A 92 -5.72 1.34 -25.76
CA ASN A 92 -4.79 0.23 -25.95
C ASN A 92 -5.08 -0.95 -25.02
N ARG A 93 -6.36 -1.22 -24.72
CA ARG A 93 -6.77 -2.30 -23.81
C ARG A 93 -6.21 -3.66 -24.21
N ASP A 94 -6.13 -3.94 -25.50
CA ASP A 94 -5.64 -5.22 -26.02
C ASP A 94 -4.16 -5.47 -25.67
N ARG A 95 -3.37 -4.40 -25.45
CA ARG A 95 -1.97 -4.51 -25.02
C ARG A 95 -1.85 -4.76 -23.51
N TYR A 96 -2.88 -4.48 -22.74
CA TYR A 96 -2.87 -4.58 -21.29
C TYR A 96 -4.20 -5.18 -20.79
N PRO A 97 -4.39 -6.50 -20.91
CA PRO A 97 -5.65 -7.18 -20.58
C PRO A 97 -6.11 -7.01 -19.12
N ASN A 98 -5.24 -6.50 -18.24
CA ASN A 98 -5.50 -6.30 -16.80
C ASN A 98 -5.80 -4.83 -16.43
N ILE A 99 -6.21 -3.98 -17.39
CA ILE A 99 -6.54 -2.57 -17.12
C ILE A 99 -7.86 -2.42 -16.37
N ILE A 100 -8.87 -3.19 -16.74
CA ILE A 100 -10.17 -3.24 -16.06
C ILE A 100 -10.31 -4.65 -15.50
N SER A 101 -10.06 -4.79 -14.20
CA SER A 101 -10.12 -6.09 -13.56
C SER A 101 -10.48 -6.00 -12.09
N PHE A 102 -11.17 -7.04 -11.62
CA PHE A 102 -11.29 -7.35 -10.22
C PHE A 102 -10.27 -8.44 -9.87
N GLU A 103 -9.48 -8.22 -8.84
CA GLU A 103 -8.50 -9.16 -8.33
C GLU A 103 -8.86 -9.53 -6.90
N ALA A 104 -8.92 -10.82 -6.59
CA ALA A 104 -9.01 -11.33 -5.23
C ALA A 104 -7.75 -12.15 -4.94
N GLY A 105 -7.16 -11.95 -3.78
CA GLY A 105 -5.93 -12.61 -3.36
C GLY A 105 -6.07 -13.17 -1.95
N LEU A 106 -5.42 -14.32 -1.73
CA LEU A 106 -5.15 -14.82 -0.40
C LEU A 106 -3.65 -15.04 -0.28
N ASP A 107 -3.05 -14.42 0.72
CA ASP A 107 -1.64 -14.58 1.04
C ASP A 107 -1.49 -15.04 2.49
N TRP A 108 -0.82 -16.16 2.67
CA TRP A 108 -0.43 -16.67 3.97
C TRP A 108 1.09 -16.67 4.09
N GLY A 109 1.60 -16.16 5.21
CA GLY A 109 3.03 -16.12 5.49
C GLY A 109 3.38 -16.78 6.83
N THR A 110 4.59 -17.34 6.94
CA THR A 110 5.08 -17.92 8.20
C THR A 110 6.56 -17.67 8.44
N THR A 111 6.92 -17.62 9.72
CA THR A 111 8.29 -17.62 10.26
C THR A 111 8.49 -18.82 11.21
N PHE A 112 7.66 -19.87 11.08
CA PHE A 112 7.50 -21.04 11.97
C PHE A 112 6.93 -20.76 13.37
N SER A 113 7.30 -19.66 14.03
CA SER A 113 6.72 -19.22 15.32
C SER A 113 5.58 -18.22 15.14
N GLU A 114 5.63 -17.42 14.08
CA GLU A 114 4.59 -16.45 13.73
C GLU A 114 3.97 -16.78 12.37
N ASN A 115 2.75 -16.30 12.17
CA ASN A 115 2.06 -16.40 10.90
C ASN A 115 1.28 -15.13 10.58
N THR A 116 1.13 -14.86 9.29
CA THR A 116 0.30 -13.78 8.77
C THR A 116 -0.71 -14.29 7.76
N LEU A 117 -1.90 -13.71 7.75
CA LEU A 117 -2.96 -13.98 6.79
C LEU A 117 -3.48 -12.67 6.23
N ASN A 118 -3.39 -12.52 4.91
CA ASN A 118 -3.69 -11.28 4.22
C ASN A 118 -4.61 -11.52 3.01
N PRO A 119 -5.93 -11.73 3.20
CA PRO A 119 -6.86 -11.70 2.09
C PRO A 119 -7.03 -10.26 1.60
N SER A 120 -7.06 -10.10 0.28
CA SER A 120 -7.16 -8.80 -0.38
C SER A 120 -8.11 -8.84 -1.56
N VAL A 121 -8.78 -7.73 -1.81
CA VAL A 121 -9.55 -7.49 -3.04
C VAL A 121 -9.13 -6.15 -3.63
N ARG A 122 -8.91 -6.14 -4.94
CA ARG A 122 -8.45 -4.97 -5.67
C ARG A 122 -9.31 -4.75 -6.90
N LEU A 123 -9.74 -3.51 -7.08
CA LEU A 123 -10.43 -3.04 -8.26
C LEU A 123 -9.46 -2.23 -9.10
N ASN A 124 -9.28 -2.61 -10.35
CA ASN A 124 -8.44 -1.93 -11.33
C ASN A 124 -9.32 -1.29 -12.39
N TRP A 125 -9.07 -0.01 -12.68
CA TRP A 125 -9.75 0.73 -13.73
C TRP A 125 -8.80 1.73 -14.39
N GLY A 126 -8.18 1.34 -15.50
CA GLY A 126 -7.27 2.24 -16.21
C GLY A 126 -5.92 2.35 -15.51
N ILE A 127 -5.48 3.60 -15.35
CA ILE A 127 -4.34 3.98 -14.53
C ILE A 127 -4.69 4.05 -13.03
N PHE A 128 -5.94 3.80 -12.65
CA PHE A 128 -6.37 3.84 -11.27
C PHE A 128 -6.69 2.46 -10.72
N ALA A 129 -6.51 2.30 -9.41
CA ALA A 129 -7.00 1.15 -8.68
C ALA A 129 -7.35 1.52 -7.24
N SER A 130 -8.15 0.68 -6.61
CA SER A 130 -8.42 0.70 -5.17
C SER A 130 -8.13 -0.70 -4.63
N ASP A 131 -7.41 -0.80 -3.53
CA ASP A 131 -6.97 -2.06 -2.93
C ASP A 131 -7.42 -2.13 -1.48
N PHE A 132 -8.14 -3.19 -1.12
CA PHE A 132 -8.65 -3.43 0.23
C PHE A 132 -8.09 -4.75 0.75
N ARG A 133 -7.48 -4.73 1.92
CA ARG A 133 -6.78 -5.86 2.50
C ARG A 133 -7.11 -5.98 3.97
N TYR A 134 -7.49 -7.18 4.40
CA TYR A 134 -7.44 -7.55 5.80
C TYR A 134 -6.04 -8.04 6.10
N SER A 135 -5.45 -7.64 7.23
CA SER A 135 -4.16 -8.15 7.66
C SER A 135 -4.26 -8.66 9.09
N GLU A 136 -3.96 -9.94 9.26
CA GLU A 136 -3.84 -10.60 10.55
C GLU A 136 -2.40 -11.07 10.74
N LEU A 137 -1.80 -10.68 11.86
CA LEU A 137 -0.51 -11.15 12.36
C LEU A 137 -0.78 -11.90 13.66
N MET A 138 -0.33 -13.15 13.74
CA MET A 138 -0.52 -14.02 14.89
C MET A 138 0.82 -14.56 15.36
N ASP A 139 1.01 -14.53 16.67
CA ASP A 139 2.16 -15.09 17.38
C ASP A 139 1.69 -15.77 18.68
N ASN A 140 2.63 -16.19 19.52
CA ASN A 140 2.33 -16.81 20.82
C ASN A 140 1.70 -15.84 21.85
N THR A 141 1.75 -14.53 21.62
CA THR A 141 1.28 -13.51 22.58
C THR A 141 -0.06 -12.89 22.20
N GLY A 142 -0.54 -13.14 20.98
CA GLY A 142 -1.89 -12.81 20.56
C GLY A 142 -2.01 -12.60 19.05
N ARG A 143 -2.94 -11.72 18.69
CA ARG A 143 -3.28 -11.41 17.30
C ARG A 143 -3.39 -9.91 17.10
N LEU A 144 -2.70 -9.39 16.10
CA LEU A 144 -2.85 -8.02 15.61
C LEU A 144 -3.68 -8.07 14.33
N ARG A 145 -4.80 -7.35 14.29
CA ARG A 145 -5.71 -7.32 13.15
C ARG A 145 -5.88 -5.90 12.66
N SER A 146 -5.87 -5.73 11.35
CA SER A 146 -6.06 -4.44 10.71
C SER A 146 -6.78 -4.52 9.37
N TRP A 147 -7.47 -3.45 9.02
CA TRP A 147 -8.01 -3.20 7.69
C TRP A 147 -7.16 -2.14 7.01
N ASP A 148 -6.55 -2.52 5.89
CA ASP A 148 -5.79 -1.64 5.03
C ASP A 148 -6.64 -1.31 3.80
N TRP A 149 -6.88 -0.03 3.55
CA TRP A 149 -7.56 0.43 2.34
C TRP A 149 -6.72 1.47 1.62
N GLN A 150 -6.19 1.12 0.45
CA GLN A 150 -5.63 2.06 -0.51
C GLN A 150 -6.77 2.59 -1.37
N VAL A 151 -7.26 3.77 -1.02
CA VAL A 151 -8.38 4.43 -1.69
C VAL A 151 -8.03 4.76 -3.14
N LEU A 152 -6.78 5.16 -3.38
CA LEU A 152 -6.30 5.52 -4.69
C LEU A 152 -4.91 4.96 -4.92
N VAL A 153 -4.78 4.19 -5.99
CA VAL A 153 -3.50 3.70 -6.51
C VAL A 153 -3.36 4.17 -7.94
N VAL A 154 -2.39 5.04 -8.20
CA VAL A 154 -2.01 5.47 -9.54
C VAL A 154 -1.03 4.46 -10.13
N ARG A 155 -1.27 4.05 -11.36
CA ARG A 155 -0.55 2.99 -12.07
C ARG A 155 -0.06 3.51 -13.40
N VAL A 156 1.25 3.52 -13.59
CA VAL A 156 1.88 3.96 -14.83
C VAL A 156 2.44 2.74 -15.56
N PRO A 157 1.78 2.27 -16.64
CA PRO A 157 2.30 1.17 -17.44
C PRO A 157 3.43 1.65 -18.37
N ILE A 158 4.57 0.97 -18.31
CA ILE A 158 5.77 1.17 -19.13
C ILE A 158 6.16 -0.18 -19.75
N LYS A 159 5.58 -0.50 -20.91
CA LYS A 159 5.75 -1.80 -21.59
C LYS A 159 5.39 -2.96 -20.66
N ASN A 160 6.39 -3.74 -20.23
CA ASN A 160 6.22 -4.91 -19.37
C ASN A 160 6.22 -4.56 -17.87
N LEU A 161 6.68 -3.35 -17.53
CA LEU A 161 6.75 -2.83 -16.16
C LEU A 161 5.52 -1.96 -15.89
N LYS A 162 4.97 -2.00 -14.69
CA LYS A 162 4.00 -1.03 -14.19
C LYS A 162 4.53 -0.49 -12.89
N ILE A 163 4.52 0.82 -12.73
CA ILE A 163 4.88 1.47 -11.46
C ILE A 163 3.59 1.90 -10.79
N ASN A 164 3.46 1.63 -9.50
CA ASN A 164 2.28 1.90 -8.70
C ASN A 164 2.65 2.86 -7.57
N TYR A 165 1.78 3.84 -7.30
CA TYR A 165 1.84 4.68 -6.10
C TYR A 165 0.45 4.75 -5.47
N GLY A 166 0.34 4.36 -4.21
CA GLY A 166 -0.92 4.25 -3.48
C GLY A 166 -0.98 5.21 -2.30
N ILE A 167 -2.19 5.69 -2.00
CA ILE A 167 -2.52 6.41 -0.78
C ILE A 167 -3.78 5.82 -0.16
N GLY A 168 -3.86 5.85 1.17
CA GLY A 168 -4.93 5.20 1.89
C GLY A 168 -4.82 5.32 3.39
N PHE A 169 -5.37 4.32 4.07
CA PHE A 169 -5.35 4.25 5.52
C PHE A 169 -5.32 2.81 6.02
N THR A 170 -4.80 2.65 7.23
CA THR A 170 -4.78 1.41 7.99
C THR A 170 -5.55 1.62 9.27
N SER A 171 -6.57 0.81 9.53
CA SER A 171 -7.35 0.81 10.77
C SER A 171 -7.05 -0.46 11.55
N ILE A 172 -6.40 -0.32 12.70
CA ILE A 172 -6.13 -1.42 13.63
C ILE A 172 -7.41 -1.68 14.41
N LEU A 173 -7.76 -2.95 14.61
CA LEU A 173 -8.99 -3.34 15.30
C LEU A 173 -8.84 -3.46 16.81
N ASP A 174 -7.65 -3.83 17.29
CA ASP A 174 -7.36 -3.99 18.71
C ASP A 174 -5.88 -3.74 19.01
N PRO A 175 -5.53 -2.61 19.65
CA PRO A 175 -6.41 -1.49 20.00
C PRO A 175 -6.92 -0.72 18.76
N VAL A 176 -8.11 -0.10 18.86
CA VAL A 176 -8.69 0.68 17.75
C VAL A 176 -7.91 1.99 17.56
N GLU A 177 -7.22 2.09 16.42
CA GLU A 177 -6.44 3.26 16.00
C GLU A 177 -6.34 3.30 14.45
N SER A 178 -6.14 4.48 13.86
CA SER A 178 -6.06 4.61 12.39
C SER A 178 -4.89 5.49 11.94
N TYR A 179 -4.21 5.04 10.89
CA TYR A 179 -3.02 5.68 10.35
C TYR A 179 -3.19 5.97 8.86
N PHE A 180 -2.61 7.07 8.40
CA PHE A 180 -2.50 7.32 6.97
C PHE A 180 -1.44 6.39 6.38
N GLU A 181 -1.76 5.77 5.25
CA GLU A 181 -0.90 4.83 4.55
C GLU A 181 -0.51 5.39 3.18
N SER A 182 0.72 5.16 2.79
CA SER A 182 1.18 5.34 1.42
C SER A 182 1.94 4.09 0.96
N SER A 183 1.93 3.86 -0.34
CA SER A 183 2.68 2.77 -0.93
C SER A 183 3.33 3.16 -2.24
N THR A 184 4.42 2.48 -2.57
CA THR A 184 4.98 2.46 -3.91
C THR A 184 5.30 1.03 -4.29
N GLY A 185 5.23 0.70 -5.56
CA GLY A 185 5.54 -0.64 -5.99
C GLY A 185 5.67 -0.75 -7.49
N PHE A 186 5.92 -1.96 -7.93
CA PHE A 186 6.01 -2.29 -9.33
C PHE A 186 5.40 -3.66 -9.62
N ASP A 187 4.92 -3.84 -10.86
CA ASP A 187 4.53 -5.11 -11.43
C ASP A 187 5.31 -5.34 -12.73
N LEU A 188 6.05 -6.44 -12.81
CA LEU A 188 6.84 -6.82 -13.98
C LEU A 188 6.25 -8.09 -14.60
N ASN A 189 5.69 -7.94 -15.80
CA ASN A 189 5.13 -9.05 -16.56
C ASN A 189 6.21 -9.66 -17.45
N LEU A 190 6.51 -10.94 -17.23
CA LEU A 190 7.50 -11.72 -17.96
C LEU A 190 6.81 -12.88 -18.70
N ILE A 191 7.49 -13.42 -19.73
CA ILE A 191 7.07 -14.63 -20.46
C ILE A 191 5.61 -14.53 -20.96
N ASN A 192 5.34 -13.59 -21.87
CA ASN A 192 3.99 -13.37 -22.45
C ASN A 192 2.89 -13.26 -21.37
N SER A 193 3.18 -12.57 -20.27
CA SER A 193 2.25 -12.34 -19.14
C SER A 193 1.85 -13.59 -18.35
N LYS A 194 2.59 -14.71 -18.48
CA LYS A 194 2.36 -15.90 -17.65
C LYS A 194 3.05 -15.84 -16.30
N LEU A 195 4.18 -15.13 -16.21
CA LEU A 195 4.92 -14.93 -14.97
C LEU A 195 4.88 -13.46 -14.61
N ASN A 196 4.44 -13.14 -13.41
CA ASN A 196 4.44 -11.77 -12.90
C ASN A 196 5.29 -11.69 -11.64
N PHE A 197 6.07 -10.63 -11.54
CA PHE A 197 6.87 -10.31 -10.37
C PHE A 197 6.43 -8.95 -9.82
N ASN A 198 6.00 -8.93 -8.57
CA ASN A 198 5.50 -7.74 -7.91
C ASN A 198 6.39 -7.39 -6.71
N GLY A 199 6.74 -6.11 -6.59
CA GLY A 199 7.34 -5.55 -5.40
C GLY A 199 6.48 -4.42 -4.87
N ASN A 200 6.28 -4.35 -3.56
CA ASN A 200 5.52 -3.29 -2.93
C ASN A 200 6.18 -2.87 -1.61
N TYR A 201 6.34 -1.57 -1.43
CA TYR A 201 6.72 -0.95 -0.18
C TYR A 201 5.55 -0.12 0.33
N ARG A 202 5.04 -0.44 1.51
CA ARG A 202 3.97 0.31 2.20
C ARG A 202 4.55 0.90 3.46
N TRP A 203 4.17 2.13 3.76
CA TRP A 203 4.50 2.75 5.04
C TRP A 203 3.31 3.54 5.55
N THR A 204 3.18 3.57 6.86
CA THR A 204 2.20 4.41 7.55
C THR A 204 2.89 5.61 8.18
N LYS A 205 2.24 6.77 8.15
CA LYS A 205 2.71 7.98 8.82
C LYS A 205 1.85 8.27 10.06
N ARG A 206 2.51 8.60 11.17
CA ARG A 206 1.89 9.20 12.36
C ARG A 206 1.73 10.72 12.16
N LYS A 207 0.95 11.36 13.04
CA LYS A 207 0.91 12.83 13.17
C LYS A 207 2.20 13.43 13.74
N SER A 208 3.03 12.64 14.45
CA SER A 208 4.27 13.09 15.11
C SER A 208 5.54 12.53 14.44
N ASP A 209 5.55 12.49 13.10
CA ASP A 209 6.68 12.11 12.23
C ASP A 209 7.25 10.67 12.30
N GLU A 210 6.99 9.88 13.33
CA GLU A 210 7.42 8.48 13.38
C GLU A 210 6.50 7.55 12.56
N ARG A 211 7.06 6.49 11.97
CA ARG A 211 6.31 5.52 11.14
C ARG A 211 5.82 4.37 12.01
N TYR A 212 4.50 4.12 11.99
CA TYR A 212 3.90 3.01 12.76
C TYR A 212 4.28 1.64 12.15
N ARG A 213 4.16 1.49 10.84
CA ARG A 213 4.38 0.24 10.11
C ARG A 213 5.11 0.52 8.81
N GLN A 214 6.14 -0.27 8.53
CA GLN A 214 6.76 -0.38 7.21
C GLN A 214 6.62 -1.82 6.74
N GLU A 215 6.29 -2.02 5.47
CA GLU A 215 6.14 -3.35 4.88
C GLU A 215 6.82 -3.36 3.52
N VAL A 216 7.75 -4.29 3.32
CA VAL A 216 8.33 -4.62 2.02
C VAL A 216 7.82 -6.00 1.64
N LYS A 217 7.16 -6.11 0.50
CA LYS A 217 6.62 -7.36 -0.01
C LYS A 217 7.12 -7.61 -1.42
N VAL A 218 7.62 -8.81 -1.66
CA VAL A 218 8.09 -9.25 -2.98
C VAL A 218 7.44 -10.58 -3.30
N THR A 219 6.74 -10.67 -4.42
CA THR A 219 5.99 -11.87 -4.82
C THR A 219 6.20 -12.20 -6.29
N GLY A 220 6.26 -13.49 -6.59
CA GLY A 220 6.15 -14.03 -7.94
C GLY A 220 4.85 -14.83 -8.07
N ASP A 221 4.05 -14.55 -9.09
CA ASP A 221 2.85 -15.32 -9.42
C ASP A 221 2.90 -15.87 -10.85
N PHE A 222 2.39 -17.08 -11.02
CA PHE A 222 2.40 -17.79 -12.30
C PHE A 222 0.97 -18.14 -12.70
N THR A 223 0.51 -17.68 -13.86
CA THR A 223 -0.86 -17.95 -14.34
C THR A 223 -0.98 -19.40 -14.81
N VAL A 224 -1.77 -20.19 -14.08
CA VAL A 224 -2.03 -21.61 -14.38
C VAL A 224 -3.33 -21.82 -15.15
N ILE A 225 -4.36 -21.02 -14.86
CA ILE A 225 -5.65 -21.04 -15.56
C ILE A 225 -5.80 -19.70 -16.27
N ASN A 226 -6.12 -19.74 -17.57
CA ASN A 226 -6.39 -18.56 -18.38
C ASN A 226 -7.54 -18.86 -19.35
N ASN A 227 -8.74 -18.43 -18.98
CA ASN A 227 -9.95 -18.57 -19.79
C ASN A 227 -10.39 -17.20 -20.35
N GLY A 228 -9.43 -16.37 -20.76
CA GLY A 228 -9.68 -15.02 -21.26
C GLY A 228 -10.00 -14.04 -20.14
N THR A 229 -11.24 -14.02 -19.67
CA THR A 229 -11.68 -13.12 -18.59
C THR A 229 -11.34 -13.64 -17.19
N PHE A 230 -11.07 -14.93 -17.04
CA PHE A 230 -10.80 -15.56 -15.75
C PHE A 230 -9.37 -16.09 -15.69
N HIS A 231 -8.63 -15.67 -14.68
CA HIS A 231 -7.27 -16.16 -14.41
C HIS A 231 -7.09 -16.60 -12.97
N VAL A 232 -6.32 -17.67 -12.78
CA VAL A 232 -5.86 -18.13 -11.47
C VAL A 232 -4.34 -18.23 -11.49
N SER A 233 -3.70 -17.65 -10.49
CA SER A 233 -2.24 -17.62 -10.37
C SER A 233 -1.83 -17.99 -8.94
N PRO A 234 -1.25 -19.19 -8.69
CA PRO A 234 -0.49 -19.41 -7.46
C PRO A 234 0.62 -18.38 -7.31
N MET A 235 0.92 -18.03 -6.07
CA MET A 235 1.87 -17.01 -5.69
C MET A 235 2.81 -17.54 -4.60
N ILE A 236 4.09 -17.16 -4.71
CA ILE A 236 5.09 -17.31 -3.64
C ILE A 236 5.81 -15.99 -3.44
N GLY A 237 6.35 -15.75 -2.25
CA GLY A 237 7.10 -14.53 -2.00
C GLY A 237 7.69 -14.41 -0.60
N CYS A 238 8.08 -13.20 -0.26
CA CYS A 238 8.49 -12.83 1.08
C CYS A 238 7.91 -11.47 1.46
N THR A 239 7.66 -11.30 2.75
CA THR A 239 7.14 -10.06 3.33
C THR A 239 7.95 -9.73 4.57
N TYR A 240 8.65 -8.60 4.53
CA TYR A 240 9.27 -7.99 5.69
C TYR A 240 8.34 -6.93 6.26
N GLN A 241 8.08 -6.98 7.57
CA GLN A 241 7.27 -6.00 8.28
C GLN A 241 8.06 -5.46 9.47
N GLU A 242 8.00 -4.15 9.65
CA GLU A 242 8.58 -3.44 10.77
C GLU A 242 7.49 -2.62 11.43
N TYR A 243 7.36 -2.74 12.76
CA TYR A 243 6.48 -1.91 13.57
C TYR A 243 7.31 -1.04 14.54
N PHE A 244 6.98 0.25 14.61
CA PHE A 244 7.61 1.23 15.50
C PHE A 244 9.15 1.25 15.46
N GLY A 245 9.78 0.90 14.34
CA GLY A 245 11.25 0.88 14.22
C GLY A 245 11.98 -0.19 15.03
N LYS A 246 11.26 -1.09 15.71
CA LYS A 246 11.86 -2.03 16.68
C LYS A 246 11.37 -3.47 16.57
N HIS A 247 10.18 -3.66 16.04
CA HIS A 247 9.50 -4.94 15.96
C HIS A 247 9.55 -5.47 14.53
N HIS A 248 10.39 -6.47 14.27
CA HIS A 248 10.68 -6.93 12.91
C HIS A 248 10.14 -8.35 12.67
N TYR A 249 9.49 -8.55 11.53
CA TYR A 249 8.98 -9.83 11.07
C TYR A 249 9.40 -10.08 9.63
N LEU A 250 9.69 -11.33 9.32
CA LEU A 250 9.99 -11.77 7.96
C LEU A 250 9.28 -13.07 7.66
N PHE A 251 8.32 -13.00 6.75
CA PHE A 251 7.49 -14.13 6.36
C PHE A 251 7.90 -14.69 5.01
N LEU A 252 7.90 -16.01 4.91
CA LEU A 252 7.82 -16.70 3.62
C LEU A 252 6.35 -16.87 3.26
N ASN A 253 5.96 -16.36 2.10
CA ASN A 253 4.58 -16.25 1.65
C ASN A 253 4.23 -17.31 0.62
N ALA A 254 3.03 -17.86 0.73
CA ALA A 254 2.38 -18.68 -0.27
C ALA A 254 0.90 -18.30 -0.38
N GLY A 255 0.36 -18.36 -1.58
CA GLY A 255 -1.01 -17.90 -1.80
C GLY A 255 -1.50 -18.12 -3.22
N PHE A 256 -2.62 -17.48 -3.52
CA PHE A 256 -3.18 -17.45 -4.87
C PHE A 256 -3.84 -16.11 -5.16
N LYS A 257 -3.91 -15.78 -6.45
CA LYS A 257 -4.64 -14.64 -6.99
C LYS A 257 -5.65 -15.14 -8.02
N ILE A 258 -6.88 -14.67 -7.89
CA ILE A 258 -7.94 -14.83 -8.87
C ILE A 258 -8.15 -13.47 -9.51
N ARG A 259 -8.16 -13.42 -10.84
CA ARG A 259 -8.42 -12.20 -11.61
C ARG A 259 -9.60 -12.41 -12.53
N LEU A 260 -10.51 -11.45 -12.49
CA LEU A 260 -11.64 -11.29 -13.40
C LEU A 260 -11.40 -10.03 -14.24
N GLY A 261 -11.00 -10.21 -15.48
CA GLY A 261 -10.83 -9.14 -16.46
C GLY A 261 -12.06 -8.93 -17.33
N LYS A 262 -12.22 -7.73 -17.86
CA LYS A 262 -13.21 -7.46 -18.92
C LYS A 262 -12.54 -7.59 -20.29
N ASN A 263 -12.96 -8.60 -21.06
CA ASN A 263 -12.64 -8.74 -22.48
C ASN A 263 -13.22 -7.63 -23.33
#